data_AF-A0A1G1CQY2-F1
#
_entry.id   AF-A0A1G1CQY2-F1
#
_cell.length_a   1.000
_cell.length_b   1.000
_cell.length_c   1.000
_cell.angle_alpha   90.00
_cell.angle_beta   90.00
_cell.angle_gamma   90.00
#
_symmetry.space_group_name_H-M   'P 1'
#
loop_
_entity.id
_entity.type
_entity.pdbx_description
1 polymer ?
#
loop_
_entity_poly.entity_id
_entity_poly.type
_entity_poly.pdbx_seq_one_letter_code
_entity_poly.pdbx_strand_id
1 'polypeptide(L)'
;MSLSNQPNKPSQTTAINWPSAPIKLPYSSKRMSTRLMDELSDALKSIDSYGSVEIYVQNSMVTQITTRNIKKTNGHHYQTA
;
A
#
# COMPACT_ATOMS: atom_id res chain seq x y z
N MET A 1 21.66 -28.31 -65.46
CA MET A 1 21.91 -26.90 -65.08
C MET A 1 21.82 -26.79 -63.57
N SER A 2 22.67 -25.93 -63.00
CA SER A 2 23.23 -25.90 -61.64
C SER A 2 22.29 -26.02 -60.43
N LEU A 3 22.77 -26.70 -59.38
CA LEU A 3 22.31 -26.54 -58.00
C LEU A 3 22.63 -25.13 -57.48
N SER A 4 21.72 -24.54 -56.71
CA SER A 4 22.09 -23.63 -55.62
C SER A 4 21.13 -23.76 -54.44
N ASN A 5 21.44 -24.72 -53.57
CA ASN A 5 21.04 -24.63 -52.16
C ASN A 5 21.76 -23.42 -51.55
N GLN A 6 21.04 -22.32 -51.31
CA GLN A 6 21.53 -21.31 -50.40
C GLN A 6 21.10 -21.66 -48.96
N PRO A 7 22.03 -21.71 -48.00
CA PRO A 7 21.69 -21.96 -46.61
C PRO A 7 20.88 -20.79 -46.07
N ASN A 8 19.71 -21.08 -45.50
CA ASN A 8 18.93 -20.10 -44.75
C ASN A 8 19.83 -19.52 -43.64
N LYS A 9 20.10 -18.23 -43.78
CA LYS A 9 20.87 -17.40 -42.84
C LYS A 9 20.18 -17.47 -41.47
N PRO A 10 20.88 -17.71 -40.36
CA PRO A 10 20.25 -17.72 -39.05
C PRO A 10 19.61 -16.36 -38.77
N SER A 11 18.30 -16.37 -38.53
CA SER A 11 17.52 -15.21 -38.12
C SER A 11 18.16 -14.62 -36.87
N GLN A 12 18.42 -13.32 -36.91
CA GLN A 12 19.10 -12.57 -35.86
C GLN A 12 18.42 -12.82 -34.51
N THR A 13 19.21 -13.30 -33.55
CA THR A 13 18.85 -13.47 -32.15
C THR A 13 18.23 -12.18 -31.62
N THR A 14 16.93 -12.24 -31.29
CA THR A 14 16.22 -11.13 -30.66
C THR A 14 16.89 -10.85 -29.31
N ALA A 15 17.54 -9.69 -29.20
CA ALA A 15 18.15 -9.23 -27.96
C ALA A 15 17.11 -9.26 -26.83
N ILE A 16 17.48 -9.85 -25.70
CA ILE A 16 16.66 -9.93 -24.49
C ILE A 16 16.48 -8.48 -24.00
N ASN A 17 15.28 -7.92 -24.20
CA ASN A 17 14.99 -6.56 -23.76
C ASN A 17 14.67 -6.59 -22.27
N TRP A 18 15.63 -6.17 -21.44
CA TRP A 18 15.44 -5.99 -20.01
C TRP A 18 14.54 -4.77 -19.77
N PRO A 19 13.49 -4.84 -18.92
CA PRO A 19 12.59 -3.71 -18.72
C PRO A 19 13.30 -2.58 -17.95
N SER A 20 13.61 -1.48 -18.65
CA SER A 20 14.36 -0.33 -18.13
C SER A 20 13.55 0.66 -17.28
N ALA A 21 12.41 0.27 -16.72
CA ALA A 21 11.62 1.16 -15.87
C ALA A 21 11.13 0.43 -14.60
N PRO A 22 11.26 1.05 -13.41
CA PRO A 22 10.63 0.51 -12.22
C PRO A 22 9.12 0.46 -12.45
N ILE A 23 8.53 -0.72 -12.24
CA ILE A 23 7.08 -0.93 -12.34
C ILE A 23 6.41 0.00 -11.34
N LYS A 24 5.83 1.11 -11.82
CA LYS A 24 5.05 2.03 -11.00
C LYS A 24 3.72 1.35 -10.68
N LEU A 25 3.64 0.69 -9.52
CA LEU A 25 2.39 0.14 -9.02
C LEU A 25 1.34 1.26 -8.95
N PRO A 26 0.12 1.06 -9.47
CA PRO A 26 -0.90 2.09 -9.47
C PRO A 26 -1.52 2.19 -8.07
N TYR A 27 -0.82 2.80 -7.12
CA TYR A 27 -1.50 3.38 -5.96
C TYR A 27 -2.33 4.57 -6.46
N SER A 28 -3.60 4.31 -6.77
CA SER A 28 -4.51 5.34 -7.27
C SER A 28 -5.11 6.09 -6.10
N SER A 29 -4.60 7.28 -5.81
CA SER A 29 -5.27 8.23 -4.90
C SER A 29 -6.65 8.65 -5.43
N LYS A 30 -6.92 8.44 -6.73
CA LYS A 30 -8.16 8.80 -7.41
C LYS A 30 -9.29 7.79 -7.22
N ARG A 31 -9.00 6.58 -6.75
CA ARG A 31 -9.99 5.51 -6.50
C ARG A 31 -9.84 4.95 -5.08
N MET A 32 -9.92 5.83 -4.10
CA MET A 32 -10.05 5.40 -2.71
C MET A 32 -11.43 4.75 -2.53
N SER A 33 -11.48 3.59 -1.86
CA SER A 33 -12.74 2.94 -1.54
C SER A 33 -13.53 3.81 -0.57
N THR A 34 -14.73 4.26 -0.97
CA THR A 34 -15.62 5.06 -0.10
C THR A 34 -15.87 4.36 1.23
N ARG A 35 -16.12 3.05 1.18
CA ARG A 35 -16.32 2.23 2.37
C ARG A 35 -15.13 2.28 3.35
N LEU A 36 -13.91 2.19 2.85
CA LEU A 36 -12.72 2.25 3.71
C LEU A 36 -12.55 3.67 4.31
N MET A 37 -12.91 4.71 3.55
CA MET A 37 -12.90 6.08 4.06
C MET A 37 -13.95 6.29 5.15
N ASP A 38 -15.14 5.70 5.00
CA ASP A 38 -16.19 5.75 6.01
C ASP A 38 -15.74 5.01 7.28
N GLU A 39 -15.20 3.80 7.14
CA GLU A 39 -14.64 3.00 8.25
C GLU A 39 -13.53 3.77 9.00
N LEU A 40 -12.64 4.46 8.29
CA LEU A 40 -11.60 5.31 8.90
C LEU A 40 -12.20 6.56 9.57
N SER A 41 -13.21 7.18 8.95
CA SER A 41 -13.91 8.33 9.53
C SER A 41 -14.58 7.97 10.85
N ASP A 42 -15.27 6.83 10.88
CA ASP A 42 -15.97 6.34 12.06
C ASP A 42 -14.98 5.92 13.16
N ALA A 43 -13.87 5.26 12.81
CA ALA A 43 -12.81 4.94 13.76
C ALA A 43 -12.22 6.20 14.42
N LEU A 44 -11.96 7.25 13.64
CA LEU A 44 -11.47 8.54 14.17
C LEU A 44 -12.50 9.25 15.06
N LYS A 45 -13.78 9.26 14.65
CA LYS A 45 -14.87 9.85 15.45
C LYS A 45 -15.13 9.11 16.75
N SER A 46 -14.84 7.81 16.80
CA SER A 46 -15.01 6.99 18.01
C SER A 46 -13.98 7.29 19.11
N ILE A 47 -13.03 8.20 18.86
CA ILE A 47 -12.09 8.69 19.87
C ILE A 47 -12.70 9.90 20.58
N ASP A 48 -13.10 9.71 21.84
CA ASP A 48 -13.81 10.74 22.62
C ASP A 48 -12.89 11.89 23.08
N SER A 49 -11.60 11.66 23.27
CA SER A 49 -10.65 12.70 23.71
C SER A 49 -9.20 12.40 23.30
N TYR A 50 -8.56 11.41 23.95
CA TYR A 50 -7.22 10.98 23.58
C TYR A 50 -7.28 9.54 23.10
N GLY A 51 -6.46 9.21 22.11
CA GLY A 51 -6.43 7.87 21.58
C GLY A 51 -5.50 7.71 20.41
N SER A 52 -5.56 6.53 19.81
CA SER A 52 -4.89 6.20 18.54
C SER A 52 -5.83 5.38 17.66
N VAL A 53 -5.65 5.54 16.35
CA VAL A 53 -6.15 4.61 15.34
C VAL A 53 -4.94 3.91 14.73
N GLU A 54 -4.97 2.59 14.69
CA GLU A 54 -3.92 1.74 14.12
C GLU A 54 -4.49 0.99 12.92
N ILE A 55 -3.78 1.02 11.80
CA ILE A 55 -4.22 0.41 10.53
C ILE A 55 -3.24 -0.73 10.20
N TYR A 56 -3.78 -1.93 10.04
CA TYR A 56 -3.02 -3.09 9.63
C TYR A 56 -3.29 -3.38 8.15
N VAL A 57 -2.21 -3.55 7.40
CA VAL A 57 -2.24 -3.83 5.96
C VAL A 57 -1.56 -5.16 5.71
N GLN A 58 -2.25 -6.05 5.00
CA GLN A 58 -1.71 -7.32 4.51
C GLN A 58 -2.06 -7.47 3.04
N ASN A 59 -1.14 -7.97 2.22
CA ASN A 59 -1.34 -8.15 0.77
C ASN A 59 -1.86 -6.87 0.08
N SER A 60 -1.34 -5.71 0.48
CA SER A 60 -1.75 -4.39 -0.03
C SER A 60 -3.22 -4.02 0.24
N MET A 61 -3.89 -4.69 1.18
CA MET A 61 -5.25 -4.40 1.61
C MET A 61 -5.30 -4.12 3.11
N VAL A 62 -6.13 -3.16 3.53
CA VAL A 62 -6.44 -2.97 4.95
C VAL A 62 -7.22 -4.18 5.43
N THR A 63 -6.72 -4.84 6.48
CA THR A 63 -7.34 -6.03 7.06
C THR A 63 -7.92 -5.77 8.44
N GLN A 64 -7.42 -4.75 9.14
CA GLN A 64 -7.89 -4.38 10.46
C GLN A 64 -7.66 -2.89 10.74
N ILE A 65 -8.64 -2.28 11.40
CA ILE A 65 -8.56 -0.96 12.01
C ILE A 65 -8.81 -1.15 13.51
N THR A 66 -7.87 -0.73 14.34
CA THR A 66 -7.99 -0.78 15.80
C THR A 66 -8.06 0.64 16.33
N THR A 67 -9.03 0.92 17.19
CA THR A 67 -9.11 2.18 17.93
C THR A 67 -8.77 1.95 19.40
N ARG A 68 -7.89 2.79 19.95
CA ARG A 68 -7.58 2.82 21.38
C ARG A 68 -8.05 4.15 21.97
N ASN A 69 -9.04 4.10 22.85
CA ASN A 69 -9.44 5.23 23.67
C ASN A 69 -8.58 5.32 24.93
N ILE A 70 -8.04 6.51 25.22
CA ILE A 70 -7.15 6.79 26.33
C ILE A 70 -7.81 7.86 27.21
N LYS A 71 -8.21 7.46 28.42
CA LYS A 71 -8.60 8.42 29.45
C LYS A 71 -7.35 8.89 30.19
N LYS A 72 -6.96 10.14 30.02
CA LYS A 72 -5.94 10.75 30.88
C LYS A 72 -6.57 11.01 32.24
N THR A 73 -6.01 10.42 33.29
CA THR A 73 -6.32 10.83 34.66
C THR A 73 -5.37 11.95 35.04
N ASN A 74 -5.85 12.91 35.83
CA ASN A 74 -5.06 13.98 36.41
C ASN A 74 -3.81 13.32 36.98
N GLY A 75 -2.63 13.57 36.38
CA GLY A 75 -1.38 13.14 37.00
C GLY A 75 -1.36 13.84 38.34
N HIS A 76 -1.70 13.12 39.42
CA HIS A 76 -1.80 13.71 40.75
C HIS A 76 -0.45 14.34 41.05
N HIS A 77 -0.39 15.67 40.89
CA HIS A 77 0.61 16.50 41.48
C HIS A 77 0.48 16.21 42.98
N TYR A 78 1.43 15.48 43.55
CA TYR A 78 1.62 15.48 44.99
C TYR A 78 1.98 16.91 45.38
N GLN A 79 0.98 17.73 45.70
CA GLN A 79 1.22 18.94 46.46
C GLN A 79 1.45 18.48 47.89
N THR A 80 2.72 18.36 48.27
CA THR A 80 3.14 18.23 49.66
C THR A 80 2.65 19.49 50.38
N ALA A 81 1.81 19.28 51.40
CA ALA A 81 1.34 20.30 52.33
C ALA A 81 2.50 20.91 53.12
#